data_AF-A0A1L7SWZ2-F1
#
_entry.id   AF-A0A1L7SWZ2-F1
#
_cell.length_a   1.000
_cell.length_b   1.000
_cell.length_c   1.000
_cell.angle_alpha   90.00
_cell.angle_beta   90.00
_cell.angle_gamma   90.00
#
_symmetry.space_group_name_H-M   'P 1'
#
loop_
_entity.id
_entity.type
_entity.pdbx_description
1 polymer ?
#
loop_
_entity_poly.entity_id
_entity_poly.type
_entity_poly.pdbx_seq_one_letter_code
_entity_poly.pdbx_strand_id
1 'polypeptide(L)'
;MLWFMWLLFLCFTQTHPDAIHLIKRFGLVAASQLPIHILLSTKKIVPPLGFLIQTSNRWNMTIHKIGGRIITGFFGLHSLGYTTVLVQNQVFGSMAQQPQIVAAILSSITFAIIGVTSSRPFRLRWYSLFHKVHYVGYIIALLLLFFHNNHIKMYMIESLVALCVKKIAETATTAPSSP
;
A
#
# COMPACT_ATOMS: atom_id res chain seq x y z
N MET A 1 -10.29 8.90 -12.06
CA MET A 1 -10.44 7.73 -12.96
C MET A 1 -9.27 7.60 -13.91
N LEU A 2 -8.79 8.69 -14.54
CA LEU A 2 -7.59 8.67 -15.38
C LEU A 2 -6.35 8.04 -14.71
N TRP A 3 -6.04 8.40 -13.46
CA TRP A 3 -4.93 7.78 -12.71
C TRP A 3 -5.05 6.26 -12.60
N PHE A 4 -6.25 5.75 -12.33
CA PHE A 4 -6.47 4.31 -12.25
C PHE A 4 -6.26 3.62 -13.60
N MET A 5 -6.78 4.22 -14.68
CA MET A 5 -6.56 3.71 -16.04
C MET A 5 -5.08 3.68 -16.38
N TRP A 6 -4.32 4.70 -15.96
CA TRP A 6 -2.87 4.75 -16.12
C TRP A 6 -2.17 3.63 -15.33
N LEU A 7 -2.50 3.45 -14.05
CA LEU A 7 -1.93 2.37 -13.24
C LEU A 7 -2.26 0.99 -13.82
N LEU A 8 -3.49 0.80 -14.31
CA LEU A 8 -3.90 -0.44 -14.95
C LEU A 8 -3.10 -0.65 -16.24
N PHE A 9 -2.98 0.37 -17.09
CA PHE A 9 -2.17 0.32 -18.31
C PHE A 9 -0.73 -0.10 -18.00
N LEU A 10 -0.08 0.50 -17.00
CA LEU A 10 1.27 0.12 -16.56
C LEU A 10 1.41 -1.34 -16.11
N CYS A 11 0.31 -1.97 -15.65
CA CYS A 11 0.32 -3.39 -15.34
C CYS A 11 0.43 -4.26 -16.60
N PHE A 12 -0.18 -3.85 -17.72
CA PHE A 12 -0.27 -4.65 -18.96
C PHE A 12 0.78 -4.28 -20.01
N THR A 13 1.35 -3.07 -19.97
CA THR A 13 2.36 -2.66 -20.94
C THR A 13 3.59 -3.56 -20.87
N GLN A 14 4.00 -4.08 -22.04
CA GLN A 14 5.21 -4.89 -22.19
C GLN A 14 5.21 -6.19 -21.34
N THR A 15 4.04 -6.76 -21.04
CA THR A 15 3.94 -8.04 -20.32
C THR A 15 3.60 -9.24 -21.21
N HIS A 16 3.17 -9.02 -22.46
CA HIS A 16 2.91 -10.09 -23.41
C HIS A 16 4.22 -10.78 -23.83
N PRO A 17 4.27 -12.12 -23.99
CA PRO A 17 3.19 -13.11 -23.80
C PRO A 17 3.10 -13.73 -22.39
N ASP A 18 3.92 -13.30 -21.42
CA ASP A 18 4.09 -14.00 -20.14
C ASP A 18 3.14 -13.49 -19.04
N ALA A 19 2.20 -14.36 -18.63
CA ALA A 19 1.29 -14.10 -17.52
C ALA A 19 2.02 -13.83 -16.18
N ILE A 20 3.20 -14.42 -15.96
CA ILE A 20 4.00 -14.20 -14.75
C ILE A 20 4.51 -12.75 -14.71
N HIS A 21 4.89 -12.17 -15.86
CA HIS A 21 5.27 -10.76 -15.93
C HIS A 21 4.11 -9.83 -15.53
N LEU A 22 2.89 -10.11 -15.98
CA LEU A 22 1.70 -9.37 -15.56
C LEU A 22 1.46 -9.47 -14.05
N ILE A 23 1.55 -10.68 -13.48
CA ILE A 23 1.39 -10.91 -12.04
C ILE A 23 2.44 -10.11 -11.25
N LYS A 24 3.72 -10.12 -11.67
CA LYS A 24 4.79 -9.30 -11.07
C LYS A 24 4.48 -7.81 -11.13
N ARG A 25 3.96 -7.32 -12.27
CA ARG A 25 3.64 -5.90 -12.45
C ARG A 25 2.54 -5.41 -11.51
N PHE A 26 1.53 -6.22 -11.20
CA PHE A 26 0.53 -5.83 -10.19
C PHE A 26 1.17 -5.51 -8.83
N GLY A 27 2.10 -6.35 -8.36
CA GLY A 27 2.83 -6.12 -7.12
C GLY A 27 3.72 -4.88 -7.17
N LEU A 28 4.47 -4.71 -8.28
CA LEU A 28 5.36 -3.56 -8.46
C LEU A 28 4.60 -2.23 -8.52
N VAL A 29 3.53 -2.17 -9.33
CA VAL A 29 2.71 -0.98 -9.47
C VAL A 29 2.04 -0.66 -8.14
N ALA A 30 1.45 -1.63 -7.44
CA ALA A 30 0.88 -1.41 -6.11
C ALA A 30 1.89 -0.85 -5.09
N ALA A 31 3.09 -1.44 -5.04
CA ALA A 31 4.16 -1.00 -4.13
C ALA A 31 4.59 0.45 -4.41
N SER A 32 4.72 0.84 -5.68
CA SER A 32 5.09 2.20 -6.07
C SER A 32 4.10 3.28 -5.62
N GLN A 33 2.84 2.90 -5.34
CA GLN A 33 1.82 3.84 -4.90
C GLN A 33 1.83 4.08 -3.39
N LEU A 34 2.51 3.23 -2.61
CA LEU A 34 2.50 3.31 -1.15
C LEU A 34 3.02 4.64 -0.60
N PRO A 35 4.11 5.25 -1.09
CA PRO A 35 4.63 6.50 -0.54
C PRO A 35 3.62 7.65 -0.62
N ILE A 36 3.07 7.88 -1.81
CA ILE A 36 2.07 8.94 -2.02
C ILE A 36 0.75 8.62 -1.30
N HIS A 37 0.39 7.34 -1.19
CA HIS A 37 -0.83 6.91 -0.49
C HIS A 37 -0.81 7.26 1.01
N ILE A 38 0.37 7.19 1.66
CA ILE A 38 0.55 7.68 3.04
C ILE A 38 0.33 9.19 3.11
N LEU A 39 0.97 9.95 2.22
CA LEU A 39 0.91 11.41 2.23
C LEU A 39 -0.53 11.91 2.08
N LEU A 40 -1.34 11.24 1.24
CA LEU A 40 -2.76 11.54 1.06
C LEU A 40 -3.62 11.30 2.31
N SER A 41 -3.12 10.55 3.30
CA SER A 41 -3.81 10.36 4.59
C SER A 41 -3.60 11.51 5.57
N THR A 42 -2.71 12.46 5.24
CA THR A 42 -2.34 13.56 6.13
C THR A 42 -3.46 14.59 6.18
N LYS A 43 -3.82 15.03 7.39
CA LYS A 43 -4.87 16.04 7.60
C LYS A 43 -4.39 17.47 7.35
N LYS A 44 -3.07 17.67 7.30
CA LYS A 44 -2.38 18.95 7.27
C LYS A 44 -1.46 19.02 6.05
N ILE A 45 -1.21 20.25 5.60
CA ILE A 45 -0.29 20.52 4.49
C ILE A 45 1.13 20.24 4.97
N VAL A 46 1.90 19.50 4.17
CA VAL A 46 3.30 19.15 4.45
C VAL A 46 4.19 20.03 3.56
N PRO A 47 4.93 21.04 4.06
CA PRO A 47 5.91 21.76 3.27
C PRO A 47 7.13 20.86 2.93
N PRO A 48 7.75 20.96 1.73
CA PRO A 48 7.38 21.81 0.58
C PRO A 48 6.30 21.18 -0.32
N LEU A 49 5.86 19.95 -0.05
CA LEU A 49 4.86 19.22 -0.84
C LEU A 49 3.47 19.89 -0.85
N GLY A 50 3.26 20.92 -0.04
CA GLY A 50 2.04 21.72 -0.02
C GLY A 50 1.68 22.38 -1.33
N PHE A 51 2.65 22.57 -2.25
CA PHE A 51 2.37 23.03 -3.62
C PHE A 51 1.68 21.96 -4.48
N LEU A 52 1.96 20.67 -4.24
CA LEU A 52 1.37 19.54 -4.99
C LEU A 52 0.08 19.01 -4.34
N ILE A 53 -0.03 19.14 -3.01
CA ILE A 53 -1.15 18.65 -2.20
C ILE A 53 -1.89 19.85 -1.59
N GLN A 54 -2.21 20.83 -2.43
CA GLN A 54 -2.97 22.04 -2.05
C GLN A 54 -4.49 21.82 -2.09
N THR A 55 -4.91 20.56 -2.21
CA THR A 55 -6.31 20.14 -2.28
C THR A 55 -6.93 19.99 -0.89
N SER A 56 -8.22 20.25 -0.77
CA SER A 56 -8.97 20.09 0.49
C SER A 56 -8.72 18.71 1.11
N ASN A 57 -8.53 18.66 2.43
CA ASN A 57 -8.36 17.42 3.19
C ASN A 57 -9.47 16.38 2.87
N ARG A 58 -10.69 16.82 2.56
CA ARG A 58 -11.79 15.94 2.10
C ARG A 58 -11.50 15.25 0.77
N TRP A 59 -10.89 15.96 -0.17
CA TRP A 59 -10.48 15.41 -1.47
C TRP A 59 -9.33 14.42 -1.29
N ASN A 60 -8.30 14.77 -0.50
CA ASN A 60 -7.17 13.88 -0.24
C ASN A 60 -7.63 12.56 0.38
N MET A 61 -8.52 12.63 1.37
CA MET A 61 -9.09 11.44 2.00
C MET A 61 -9.95 10.61 1.04
N THR A 62 -10.66 11.26 0.10
CA THR A 62 -11.40 10.56 -0.95
C THR A 62 -10.44 9.80 -1.88
N ILE A 63 -9.36 10.45 -2.31
CA ILE A 63 -8.31 9.83 -3.13
C ILE A 63 -7.62 8.70 -2.36
N HIS A 64 -7.28 8.90 -1.09
CA HIS A 64 -6.71 7.87 -0.21
C HIS A 64 -7.62 6.62 -0.11
N LYS A 65 -8.94 6.82 0.04
CA LYS A 65 -9.91 5.70 0.07
C LYS A 65 -9.98 4.95 -1.25
N ILE A 66 -9.99 5.65 -2.39
CA ILE A 66 -10.04 5.04 -3.71
C ILE A 66 -8.71 4.33 -4.02
N GLY A 67 -7.59 5.02 -3.81
CA GLY A 67 -6.24 4.48 -3.97
C GLY A 67 -5.99 3.25 -3.11
N GLY A 68 -6.47 3.25 -1.86
CA GLY A 68 -6.37 2.08 -0.98
C GLY A 68 -7.06 0.85 -1.56
N ARG A 69 -8.25 1.00 -2.16
CA ARG A 69 -8.94 -0.12 -2.82
C ARG A 69 -8.17 -0.65 -4.02
N ILE A 70 -7.58 0.26 -4.81
CA ILE A 70 -6.78 -0.11 -5.99
C ILE A 70 -5.53 -0.87 -5.56
N ILE A 71 -4.79 -0.33 -4.59
CA ILE A 71 -3.55 -0.94 -4.05
C ILE A 71 -3.85 -2.32 -3.48
N THR A 72 -4.86 -2.44 -2.62
CA THR A 72 -5.26 -3.75 -2.06
C THR A 72 -5.72 -4.71 -3.15
N GLY A 73 -6.45 -4.22 -4.16
CA GLY A 73 -6.86 -5.03 -5.31
C GLY A 73 -5.67 -5.56 -6.12
N PHE A 74 -4.70 -4.72 -6.43
CA PHE A 74 -3.49 -5.11 -7.16
C PHE A 74 -2.61 -6.06 -6.36
N PHE A 75 -2.39 -5.82 -5.07
CA PHE A 75 -1.69 -6.80 -4.22
C PHE A 75 -2.47 -8.12 -4.11
N GLY A 76 -3.79 -8.07 -4.07
CA GLY A 76 -4.64 -9.28 -4.12
C GLY A 76 -4.45 -10.06 -5.42
N LEU A 77 -4.52 -9.39 -6.57
CA LEU A 77 -4.28 -10.01 -7.88
C LEU A 77 -2.87 -10.60 -8.00
N HIS A 78 -1.86 -9.88 -7.51
CA HIS A 78 -0.48 -10.37 -7.44
C HIS A 78 -0.37 -11.64 -6.59
N SER A 79 -0.90 -11.60 -5.37
CA SER A 79 -0.81 -12.70 -4.39
C SER A 79 -1.57 -13.95 -4.86
N LEU A 80 -2.81 -13.76 -5.33
CA LEU A 80 -3.63 -14.86 -5.86
C LEU A 80 -3.01 -15.45 -7.13
N GLY A 81 -2.60 -14.61 -8.08
CA GLY A 81 -1.97 -15.06 -9.32
C GLY A 81 -0.70 -15.87 -9.07
N TYR A 82 0.20 -15.39 -8.20
CA TYR A 82 1.41 -16.15 -7.84
C TYR A 82 1.08 -17.45 -7.14
N THR A 83 0.13 -17.45 -6.21
CA THR A 83 -0.29 -18.66 -5.50
C THR A 83 -0.82 -19.70 -6.49
N THR A 84 -1.67 -19.30 -7.45
CA THR A 84 -2.16 -20.18 -8.52
C THR A 84 -1.02 -20.80 -9.32
N VAL A 85 -0.04 -19.99 -9.74
CA VAL A 85 1.14 -20.48 -10.49
C VAL A 85 1.95 -21.48 -9.66
N LEU A 86 2.21 -21.19 -8.38
CA LEU A 86 2.99 -22.07 -7.50
C LEU A 86 2.28 -23.41 -7.22
N VAL A 87 0.96 -23.39 -7.05
CA VAL A 87 0.14 -24.59 -6.85
C VAL A 87 0.05 -25.42 -8.12
N GLN A 88 -0.18 -24.80 -9.27
CA GLN A 88 -0.24 -25.50 -10.57
C GLN A 88 1.09 -26.21 -10.89
N ASN A 89 2.22 -25.59 -10.54
CA ASN A 89 3.54 -26.18 -10.71
C ASN A 89 3.95 -27.15 -9.58
N GLN A 90 3.08 -27.42 -8.60
CA GLN A 90 3.33 -28.33 -7.46
C GLN A 90 4.54 -27.96 -6.60
N VAL A 91 4.95 -26.68 -6.60
CA VAL A 91 6.10 -26.17 -5.83
C VAL A 91 5.70 -25.32 -4.63
N PHE A 92 4.40 -25.12 -4.39
CA PHE A 92 3.93 -24.25 -3.31
C PHE A 92 4.48 -24.66 -1.94
N GLY A 93 4.47 -25.96 -1.60
CA GLY A 93 4.93 -26.44 -0.29
C GLY A 93 6.41 -26.18 -0.02
N SER A 94 7.28 -26.37 -1.02
CA SER A 94 8.71 -26.11 -0.90
C SER A 94 9.03 -24.61 -0.93
N MET A 95 8.34 -23.85 -1.77
CA MET A 95 8.52 -22.40 -1.88
C MET A 95 8.02 -21.66 -0.64
N ALA A 96 6.94 -22.13 0.00
CA ALA A 96 6.38 -21.51 1.21
C ALA A 96 7.33 -21.56 2.43
N GLN A 97 8.40 -22.35 2.37
CA GLN A 97 9.44 -22.38 3.42
C GLN A 97 10.50 -21.29 3.21
N GLN A 98 10.58 -20.69 2.02
CA GLN A 98 11.55 -19.64 1.75
C GLN A 98 11.15 -18.35 2.49
N PRO A 99 12.07 -17.69 3.22
CA PRO A 99 11.75 -16.51 4.02
C PRO A 99 11.06 -15.38 3.23
N GLN A 100 11.47 -15.17 1.98
CA GLN A 100 10.88 -14.18 1.07
C GLN A 100 9.41 -14.47 0.72
N ILE A 101 9.03 -15.76 0.63
CA ILE A 101 7.66 -16.20 0.34
C ILE A 101 6.82 -16.16 1.61
N VAL A 102 7.40 -16.53 2.76
CA VAL A 102 6.74 -16.33 4.07
C VAL A 102 6.40 -14.85 4.27
N ALA A 103 7.34 -13.94 3.99
CA ALA A 103 7.10 -12.50 4.03
C ALA A 103 5.99 -12.05 3.05
N ALA A 104 5.92 -12.66 1.85
CA ALA A 104 4.86 -12.44 0.87
C ALA A 104 3.47 -12.85 1.42
N ILE A 105 3.39 -14.01 2.05
CA ILE A 105 2.15 -14.56 2.62
C ILE A 105 1.67 -13.68 3.78
N LEU A 106 2.57 -13.37 4.73
CA LEU A 106 2.24 -12.53 5.88
C LEU A 106 1.84 -11.11 5.47
N SER A 107 2.52 -10.52 4.48
CA SER A 107 2.12 -9.20 3.94
C SER A 107 0.77 -9.27 3.24
N SER A 108 0.50 -10.32 2.46
CA SER A 108 -0.80 -10.54 1.82
C SER A 108 -1.95 -10.63 2.85
N ILE A 109 -1.76 -11.40 3.91
CA ILE A 109 -2.72 -11.51 5.02
C ILE A 109 -2.93 -10.14 5.68
N THR A 110 -1.83 -9.41 5.93
CA THR A 110 -1.87 -8.08 6.55
C THR A 110 -2.67 -7.09 5.67
N PHE A 111 -2.44 -7.05 4.36
CA PHE A 111 -3.20 -6.20 3.44
C PHE A 111 -4.67 -6.61 3.33
N ALA A 112 -4.99 -7.91 3.41
CA ALA A 112 -6.36 -8.38 3.46
C ALA A 112 -7.09 -7.88 4.71
N ILE A 113 -6.46 -8.00 5.89
CA ILE A 113 -6.99 -7.48 7.16
C ILE A 113 -7.19 -5.96 7.09
N ILE A 114 -6.20 -5.22 6.59
CA ILE A 114 -6.31 -3.77 6.37
C ILE A 114 -7.48 -3.46 5.44
N GLY A 115 -7.62 -4.18 4.32
CA GLY A 115 -8.69 -3.99 3.35
C GLY A 115 -10.08 -4.20 3.95
N VAL A 116 -10.27 -5.31 4.67
CA VAL A 116 -11.53 -5.68 5.32
C VAL A 116 -11.91 -4.66 6.39
N THR A 117 -10.98 -4.31 7.28
CA THR A 117 -11.22 -3.33 8.36
C THR A 117 -11.44 -1.91 7.81
N SER A 118 -10.90 -1.63 6.62
CA SER A 118 -11.13 -0.37 5.89
C SER A 118 -12.43 -0.36 5.10
N SER A 119 -13.27 -1.39 5.16
CA SER A 119 -14.59 -1.36 4.52
C SER A 119 -15.53 -0.36 5.21
N ARG A 120 -16.50 0.21 4.46
CA ARG A 120 -17.47 1.14 5.04
C ARG A 120 -18.27 0.52 6.21
N PRO A 121 -18.81 -0.71 6.10
CA PRO A 121 -19.54 -1.32 7.21
C PRO A 121 -18.69 -1.45 8.47
N PHE A 122 -17.44 -1.92 8.33
CA PHE A 122 -16.55 -2.13 9.48
C PHE A 122 -16.18 -0.81 10.16
N ARG A 123 -15.79 0.22 9.38
CA ARG A 123 -15.41 1.53 9.94
C ARG A 123 -16.55 2.23 10.67
N LEU A 124 -17.79 2.07 10.20
CA LEU A 124 -18.95 2.68 10.85
C LEU A 124 -19.26 2.01 12.20
N ARG A 125 -18.98 0.70 12.33
CA ARG A 125 -19.26 -0.06 13.55
C ARG A 125 -18.10 -0.04 14.55
N TRP A 126 -16.86 -0.11 14.08
CA TRP A 126 -15.67 -0.37 14.91
C TRP A 126 -14.51 0.59 14.57
N TYR A 127 -14.78 1.90 14.57
CA TYR A 127 -13.81 2.91 14.14
C TYR A 127 -12.46 2.85 14.88
N SER A 128 -12.48 2.67 16.20
CA SER A 128 -11.25 2.60 17.02
C SER A 128 -10.36 1.40 16.61
N LEU A 129 -10.98 0.24 16.40
CA LEU A 129 -10.27 -0.96 15.96
C LEU A 129 -9.73 -0.80 14.53
N PHE A 130 -10.55 -0.26 13.61
CA PHE A 130 -10.10 0.10 12.27
C PHE A 130 -8.84 0.98 12.33
N HIS A 131 -8.88 2.06 13.11
CA HIS A 131 -7.77 3.01 13.15
C HIS A 131 -6.47 2.36 13.64
N LYS A 132 -6.54 1.58 14.73
CA LYS A 132 -5.38 0.87 15.29
C LYS A 132 -4.83 -0.17 14.31
N VAL A 133 -5.69 -1.04 13.78
CA VAL A 133 -5.32 -2.11 12.84
C VAL A 133 -4.75 -1.53 11.56
N HIS A 134 -5.36 -0.48 11.02
CA HIS A 134 -4.88 0.15 9.79
C HIS A 134 -3.48 0.76 9.97
N TYR A 135 -3.24 1.47 11.08
CA TYR A 135 -1.94 2.08 11.35
C TYR A 135 -0.85 1.05 11.62
N VAL A 136 -1.09 0.13 12.56
CA VAL A 136 -0.10 -0.90 12.95
C VAL A 136 0.13 -1.89 11.81
N GLY A 137 -0.96 -2.34 11.19
CA GLY A 137 -0.89 -3.25 10.04
C GLY A 137 -0.09 -2.65 8.89
N TYR A 138 -0.22 -1.34 8.63
CA TYR A 138 0.55 -0.69 7.58
C TYR A 138 2.06 -0.71 7.86
N ILE A 139 2.48 -0.43 9.10
CA ILE A 139 3.90 -0.51 9.49
C ILE A 139 4.42 -1.95 9.34
N ILE A 140 3.67 -2.94 9.81
CA ILE A 140 4.00 -4.36 9.66
C ILE A 140 4.12 -4.72 8.17
N ALA A 141 3.17 -4.26 7.34
CA ALA A 141 3.19 -4.52 5.91
C ALA A 141 4.44 -3.95 5.22
N LEU A 142 4.88 -2.73 5.57
CA LEU A 142 6.12 -2.15 5.02
C LEU A 142 7.35 -2.99 5.38
N LEU A 143 7.45 -3.45 6.63
CA LEU A 143 8.57 -4.30 7.06
C LEU A 143 8.57 -5.63 6.32
N LEU A 144 7.41 -6.29 6.22
CA LEU A 144 7.29 -7.57 5.51
C LEU A 144 7.60 -7.42 4.01
N LEU A 145 7.10 -6.37 3.36
CA LEU A 145 7.38 -6.09 1.95
C LEU A 145 8.86 -5.79 1.71
N PHE A 146 9.55 -5.16 2.65
CA PHE A 146 10.99 -4.93 2.56
C PHE A 146 11.79 -6.24 2.46
N PHE A 147 11.36 -7.28 3.19
CA PHE A 147 12.00 -8.60 3.15
C PHE A 147 11.47 -9.50 2.03
N HIS A 148 10.37 -9.14 1.37
CA HIS A 148 9.79 -9.93 0.30
C HIS A 148 10.58 -9.84 -1.02
N ASN A 149 10.96 -8.63 -1.45
CA ASN A 149 11.61 -8.44 -2.76
C ASN A 149 12.49 -7.19 -2.82
N ASN A 150 13.69 -7.33 -3.40
CA ASN A 150 14.64 -6.23 -3.55
C ASN A 150 14.14 -5.08 -4.44
N HIS A 151 13.38 -5.37 -5.49
CA HIS A 151 12.93 -4.37 -6.46
C HIS A 151 11.94 -3.34 -5.89
N ILE A 152 11.28 -3.66 -4.77
CA ILE A 152 10.32 -2.76 -4.12
C ILE A 152 10.88 -2.09 -2.86
N LYS A 153 12.11 -2.41 -2.45
CA LYS A 153 12.72 -1.87 -1.22
C LYS A 153 12.78 -0.35 -1.23
N MET A 154 13.09 0.25 -2.39
CA MET A 154 13.13 1.70 -2.53
C MET A 154 11.78 2.33 -2.17
N TYR A 155 10.67 1.77 -2.66
CA TYR A 155 9.33 2.25 -2.31
C TYR A 155 9.01 2.07 -0.83
N MET A 156 9.51 1.02 -0.16
CA MET A 156 9.32 0.86 1.28
C MET A 156 10.08 1.94 2.07
N ILE A 157 11.29 2.28 1.64
CA ILE A 157 12.09 3.37 2.23
C ILE A 157 11.38 4.70 2.02
N GLU A 158 10.93 4.99 0.81
CA GLU A 158 10.13 6.20 0.50
C GLU A 158 8.85 6.27 1.34
N SER A 159 8.17 5.13 1.54
CA SER A 159 7.01 5.03 2.42
C SER A 159 7.36 5.32 3.88
N LEU A 160 8.47 4.81 4.40
CA LEU A 160 8.93 5.14 5.75
C LEU A 160 9.26 6.63 5.90
N VAL A 161 9.93 7.22 4.91
CA VAL A 161 10.19 8.66 4.87
C VAL A 161 8.88 9.44 4.86
N ALA A 162 7.92 9.07 4.02
CA ALA A 162 6.60 9.69 3.96
C ALA A 162 5.84 9.60 5.31
N LEU A 163 5.98 8.48 6.02
CA LEU A 163 5.40 8.30 7.35
C LEU A 163 6.04 9.24 8.38
N CYS A 164 7.37 9.35 8.38
CA CYS A 164 8.11 10.28 9.25
C CYS A 164 7.70 11.73 8.98
N VAL A 165 7.69 12.12 7.70
CA VAL A 165 7.28 13.46 7.25
C VAL A 165 5.86 13.79 7.71
N LYS A 166 4.91 12.87 7.51
CA LYS A 166 3.54 13.01 8.01
C LYS A 166 3.51 13.24 9.53
N LYS A 167 4.26 12.42 10.28
CA LYS A 167 4.27 12.49 11.75
C LYS A 167 4.86 13.82 12.26
N ILE A 168 5.95 14.28 11.64
CA ILE A 168 6.58 15.58 11.96
C ILE A 168 5.60 16.72 11.70
N ALA A 169 4.93 16.72 10.55
CA ALA A 169 3.96 17.76 10.19
C ALA A 169 2.77 17.82 11.16
N GLU A 170 2.30 16.65 11.64
CA GLU A 170 1.23 16.56 12.62
C GLU A 170 1.62 17.15 13.99
N THR A 171 2.86 16.95 14.43
CA THR A 171 3.41 17.43 15.72
C THR A 171 3.81 18.91 15.68
N ALA A 172 4.45 19.39 14.62
CA ALA A 172 4.94 20.77 14.50
C ALA A 172 3.82 21.82 14.60
N THR A 173 2.62 21.44 14.19
CA THR A 173 1.41 22.29 14.21
C THR A 173 0.56 22.13 15.47
N THR A 174 1.02 21.32 16.44
CA THR A 174 0.43 21.26 17.79
C THR A 174 1.27 21.99 18.83
N ALA A 175 2.44 22.53 18.46
CA ALA A 175 3.19 23.42 19.33
C ALA A 175 2.44 24.76 19.48
N PRO A 176 2.25 25.28 20.70
CA PRO A 176 1.68 26.61 20.89
C PRO A 176 2.57 27.65 20.21
N SER A 177 1.95 28.60 19.49
CA SER A 177 2.67 29.78 19.00
C SER A 177 3.32 30.47 20.20
N SER A 178 4.65 30.55 20.20
CA SER A 178 5.40 31.34 21.17
C SER A 178 4.91 32.79 21.14
N PRO A 179 4.78 33.44 22.32
CA PRO A 179 4.27 34.81 22.45
C PRO A 179 5.14 35.85 21.76
#